data_AF-A0A527IDZ7-F1
#
_entry.id   AF-A0A527IDZ7-F1
#
_cell.length_a   1.000
_cell.length_b   1.000
_cell.length_c   1.000
_cell.angle_alpha   90.00
_cell.angle_beta   90.00
_cell.angle_gamma   90.00
#
_symmetry.space_group_name_H-M   'P 1'
#
loop_
_entity.id
_entity.type
_entity.pdbx_description
1 polymer ?
#
loop_
_entity_poly.entity_id
_entity_poly.type
_entity_poly.pdbx_seq_one_letter_code
_entity_poly.pdbx_strand_id
1 'polypeptide(L)'
;VAELVEQTNRDPRRGEGHSSVLTRIEIDECVEHFLSKSQLTLSSVPAPGQMVLLRPTANLSTGGTATDRTDEIHPENALIARRAAQIVGLDIAGIDFVCPDISRPVSETSGGIIEVNAGPGFRMHLEPSSGRARNVARPVLDLLFKGGKDGRIPIFAITGTNGKSTTARMLSHILHANGATVGLTSTTGVYLNGERIMTGDCSGPQSARIVLREPGVDVAVLECARGGMLREGLAFDACDIGAVLNVHGDHLGLRGIDTIEDLAEVKSVVVESVRRSGWSILNADDIHTSAMSRDAGGRICYFSLANRSDWPDFLRSHVAEGGRAVTRERSRDGWDIVIHEDGESMFLMDVDEIPATFEGSAEFNVANSLAAVAMAHCHDVPAATIRAALTEFTTSFEHSPGRLNVFDGHGFRTIVDYAHNPEGLKALGKLVSHMKRGYQRTIGLVAIPGDRRDCDIREMGAVASRIFDVIVFKEDEHELRGRAPGTIAGLLREGALNAGCAPGRIQAVCPEKEAVEVCLQLAREKDLVVLTVDDVEAVWSQVTGFEGAAPSRRGPDQSHIRHLRAG
;
A
#
# COMPACT_ATOMS: atom_id res chain seq x y z
N VAL A 1 -28.08 59.40 -20.35
CA VAL A 1 -27.02 58.37 -20.16
C VAL A 1 -27.56 57.23 -19.33
N ALA A 2 -28.21 57.50 -18.18
CA ALA A 2 -28.80 56.47 -17.32
C ALA A 2 -29.72 55.49 -18.07
N GLU A 3 -30.57 56.01 -18.97
CA GLU A 3 -31.46 55.15 -19.77
C GLU A 3 -30.70 54.19 -20.69
N LEU A 4 -29.58 54.61 -21.28
CA LEU A 4 -28.74 53.74 -22.13
C LEU A 4 -28.06 52.63 -21.30
N VAL A 5 -27.66 52.94 -20.07
CA VAL A 5 -27.12 51.96 -19.12
C VAL A 5 -28.22 50.97 -18.73
N GLU A 6 -29.43 51.44 -18.43
CA GLU A 6 -30.57 50.58 -18.12
C GLU A 6 -30.93 49.68 -19.30
N GLN A 7 -31.02 50.24 -20.51
CA GLN A 7 -31.27 49.48 -21.74
C GLN A 7 -30.19 48.40 -21.97
N THR A 8 -28.91 48.72 -21.75
CA THR A 8 -27.82 47.74 -21.85
C THR A 8 -27.95 46.64 -20.79
N ASN A 9 -28.37 47.00 -19.57
CA ASN A 9 -28.61 46.08 -18.46
C ASN A 9 -29.89 45.25 -18.59
N ARG A 10 -30.74 45.50 -19.62
CA ARG A 10 -31.88 44.64 -19.96
C ARG A 10 -31.47 43.38 -20.74
N ASP A 11 -30.22 43.28 -21.17
CA ASP A 11 -29.69 42.03 -21.73
C ASP A 11 -29.84 40.91 -20.68
N PRO A 12 -30.60 39.83 -20.96
CA PRO A 12 -30.87 38.77 -19.99
C PRO A 12 -29.61 38.01 -19.56
N ARG A 13 -28.48 38.19 -20.25
CA ARG A 13 -27.18 37.62 -19.86
C ARG A 13 -26.48 38.43 -18.77
N ARG A 14 -26.95 39.64 -18.44
CA ARG A 14 -26.38 40.51 -17.39
C ARG A 14 -27.05 40.26 -16.04
N GLY A 15 -26.27 39.77 -15.07
CA GLY A 15 -26.71 39.47 -13.71
C GLY A 15 -25.96 40.29 -12.65
N GLU A 16 -26.41 40.16 -11.40
CA GLU A 16 -25.72 40.76 -10.25
C GLU A 16 -24.47 39.95 -9.90
N GLY A 17 -23.34 40.64 -9.70
CA GLY A 17 -22.05 40.03 -9.40
C GLY A 17 -21.60 39.02 -10.47
N HIS A 18 -21.52 37.75 -10.09
CA HIS A 18 -21.05 36.64 -10.94
C HIS A 18 -22.13 35.59 -11.20
N SER A 19 -23.40 35.93 -10.98
CA SER A 19 -24.56 35.04 -11.16
C SER A 19 -24.92 34.77 -12.62
N SER A 20 -24.32 35.49 -13.58
CA SER A 20 -24.59 35.36 -15.02
C SER A 20 -23.32 35.59 -15.84
N VAL A 21 -23.42 35.34 -17.15
CA VAL A 21 -22.30 35.40 -18.11
C VAL A 21 -21.71 36.81 -18.21
N LEU A 22 -22.55 37.84 -18.13
CA LEU A 22 -22.17 39.25 -18.09
C LEU A 22 -22.55 39.85 -16.72
N THR A 23 -21.79 40.84 -16.26
CA THR A 23 -22.14 41.60 -15.05
C THR A 23 -22.94 42.84 -15.42
N ARG A 24 -23.89 43.26 -14.58
CA ARG A 24 -24.61 44.52 -14.77
C ARG A 24 -23.66 45.71 -14.63
N ILE A 25 -23.89 46.75 -15.45
CA ILE A 25 -23.18 48.02 -15.34
C ILE A 25 -23.82 48.79 -14.18
N GLU A 26 -23.06 48.98 -13.11
CA GLU A 26 -23.49 49.74 -11.94
C GLU A 26 -23.09 51.22 -12.09
N ILE A 27 -24.05 52.10 -11.77
CA ILE A 27 -23.84 53.53 -11.68
C ILE A 27 -23.34 53.81 -10.25
N ASP A 28 -22.05 54.08 -10.12
CA ASP A 28 -21.38 54.43 -8.87
C ASP A 28 -20.63 55.77 -9.00
N GLU A 29 -19.92 56.16 -7.95
CA GLU A 29 -19.14 57.40 -7.91
C GLU A 29 -18.09 57.49 -9.03
N CYS A 30 -17.56 56.36 -9.51
CA CYS A 30 -16.61 56.34 -10.61
C CYS A 30 -17.28 56.73 -11.93
N VAL A 31 -18.48 56.19 -12.20
CA VAL A 31 -19.26 56.57 -13.38
C VAL A 31 -19.59 58.06 -13.34
N GLU A 32 -20.06 58.57 -12.20
CA GLU A 32 -20.37 59.99 -12.04
C GLU A 32 -19.14 60.88 -12.26
N HIS A 33 -17.99 60.46 -11.72
CA HIS A 33 -16.73 61.17 -11.90
C HIS A 33 -16.33 61.29 -13.38
N PHE A 34 -16.39 60.20 -14.15
CA PHE A 34 -15.99 60.22 -15.57
C PHE A 34 -17.00 60.91 -16.49
N LEU A 35 -18.29 60.89 -16.13
CA LEU A 35 -19.29 61.73 -16.79
C LEU A 35 -18.99 63.21 -16.58
N SER A 36 -18.69 63.63 -15.34
CA SER A 36 -18.38 65.02 -15.03
C SER A 36 -17.15 65.53 -15.79
N LYS A 37 -16.10 64.70 -15.92
CA LYS A 37 -14.91 65.01 -16.74
C LYS A 37 -15.24 65.23 -18.21
N SER A 38 -16.27 64.55 -18.71
CA SER A 38 -16.75 64.67 -20.08
C SER A 38 -17.82 65.75 -20.25
N GLN A 39 -18.06 66.58 -19.21
CA GLN A 39 -19.13 67.59 -19.14
C GLN A 39 -20.54 66.99 -19.37
N LEU A 40 -20.74 65.74 -18.97
CA LEU A 40 -22.01 65.02 -19.03
C LEU A 40 -22.52 64.70 -17.61
N THR A 41 -23.81 64.44 -17.51
CA THR A 41 -24.49 63.92 -16.32
C THR A 41 -25.26 62.66 -16.69
N LEU A 42 -25.79 61.97 -15.68
CA LEU A 42 -26.67 60.81 -15.91
C LEU A 42 -27.90 61.15 -16.76
N SER A 43 -28.42 62.39 -16.62
CA SER A 43 -29.56 62.92 -17.37
C SER A 43 -29.20 63.47 -18.76
N SER A 44 -27.91 63.61 -19.10
CA SER A 44 -27.51 64.07 -20.43
C SER A 44 -27.99 63.11 -21.53
N VAL A 45 -28.36 63.67 -22.69
CA VAL A 45 -28.69 62.91 -23.90
C VAL A 45 -27.51 63.06 -24.87
N PRO A 46 -26.67 62.02 -25.05
CA PRO A 46 -25.55 62.06 -25.99
C PRO A 46 -26.06 62.19 -27.43
N ALA A 47 -25.30 62.89 -28.28
CA ALA A 47 -25.60 62.94 -29.70
C ALA A 47 -25.47 61.53 -30.33
N PRO A 48 -26.19 61.23 -31.44
CA PRO A 48 -26.02 59.96 -32.14
C PRO A 48 -24.55 59.69 -32.49
N GLY A 49 -24.03 58.52 -32.08
CA GLY A 49 -22.63 58.13 -32.28
C GLY A 49 -21.62 58.74 -31.30
N GLN A 50 -22.06 59.59 -30.37
CA GLN A 50 -21.18 60.13 -29.32
C GLN A 50 -20.79 59.02 -28.33
N MET A 51 -19.49 58.76 -28.21
CA MET A 51 -18.96 57.87 -27.18
C MET A 51 -19.02 58.54 -25.80
N VAL A 52 -19.56 57.82 -24.82
CA VAL A 52 -19.63 58.27 -23.41
C VAL A 52 -18.74 57.35 -22.58
N LEU A 53 -17.67 57.92 -22.02
CA LEU A 53 -16.75 57.17 -21.16
C LEU A 53 -17.35 57.04 -19.76
N LEU A 54 -17.79 55.83 -19.40
CA LEU A 54 -18.29 55.55 -18.06
C LEU A 54 -17.16 55.24 -17.07
N ARG A 55 -16.13 54.51 -17.52
CA ARG A 55 -14.97 54.10 -16.72
C ARG A 55 -13.74 53.95 -17.61
N PRO A 56 -12.52 54.07 -17.05
CA PRO A 56 -11.28 53.92 -17.82
C PRO A 56 -10.86 52.47 -18.03
N THR A 57 -11.49 51.51 -17.33
CA THR A 57 -11.16 50.09 -17.39
C THR A 57 -12.29 49.28 -18.05
N ALA A 58 -11.90 48.30 -18.87
CA ALA A 58 -12.81 47.36 -19.51
C ALA A 58 -12.76 46.00 -18.81
N ASN A 59 -13.21 45.94 -17.55
CA ASN A 59 -13.24 44.70 -16.76
C ASN A 59 -14.62 44.03 -16.85
N LEU A 60 -14.66 42.71 -16.98
CA LEU A 60 -15.90 41.92 -16.99
C LEU A 60 -16.71 42.12 -15.70
N SER A 61 -16.05 42.26 -14.55
CA SER A 61 -16.71 42.44 -13.25
C SER A 61 -17.43 43.78 -13.08
N THR A 62 -17.11 44.77 -13.92
CA THR A 62 -17.72 46.11 -13.90
C THR A 62 -18.63 46.35 -15.12
N GLY A 63 -19.03 45.26 -15.80
CA GLY A 63 -19.95 45.29 -16.93
C GLY A 63 -19.31 45.37 -18.31
N GLY A 64 -18.00 45.15 -18.39
CA GLY A 64 -17.26 44.97 -19.64
C GLY A 64 -17.73 43.76 -20.46
N THR A 65 -17.24 43.68 -21.69
CA THR A 65 -17.54 42.57 -22.62
C THR A 65 -16.23 41.97 -23.11
N ALA A 66 -16.25 40.69 -23.46
CA ALA A 66 -15.09 39.95 -23.96
C ALA A 66 -15.36 39.47 -25.39
N THR A 67 -14.41 39.70 -26.29
CA THR A 67 -14.47 39.20 -27.67
C THR A 67 -13.34 38.17 -27.87
N ASP A 68 -13.66 36.97 -28.35
CA ASP A 68 -12.61 36.01 -28.74
C ASP A 68 -11.88 36.53 -29.98
N ARG A 69 -10.57 36.75 -29.83
CA ARG A 69 -9.64 37.14 -30.90
C ARG A 69 -8.47 36.18 -31.02
N THR A 70 -8.58 34.97 -30.46
CA THR A 70 -7.46 34.02 -30.33
C THR A 70 -6.74 33.74 -31.65
N ASP A 71 -7.49 33.54 -32.74
CA ASP A 71 -6.91 33.21 -34.05
C ASP A 71 -6.31 34.45 -34.77
N GLU A 72 -6.52 35.65 -34.24
CA GLU A 72 -6.01 36.91 -34.79
C GLU A 72 -4.73 37.38 -34.08
N ILE A 73 -4.33 36.75 -32.98
CA ILE A 73 -3.16 37.17 -32.20
C ILE A 73 -1.89 37.01 -33.04
N HIS A 74 -1.08 38.07 -33.13
CA HIS A 74 0.22 37.99 -33.78
C HIS A 74 1.13 36.95 -33.08
N PRO A 75 1.84 36.07 -33.80
CA PRO A 75 2.70 35.03 -33.19
C PRO A 75 3.72 35.57 -32.19
N GLU A 76 4.25 36.77 -32.42
CA GLU A 76 5.17 37.45 -31.49
C GLU A 76 4.52 37.77 -30.15
N ASN A 77 3.28 38.30 -30.16
CA ASN A 77 2.54 38.63 -28.94
C ASN A 77 2.21 37.36 -28.14
N ALA A 78 1.80 36.30 -28.85
CA ALA A 78 1.56 34.99 -28.25
C ALA A 78 2.84 34.41 -27.62
N LEU A 79 3.99 34.57 -28.28
CA LEU A 79 5.28 34.15 -27.74
C LEU A 79 5.66 34.93 -26.47
N ILE A 80 5.47 36.25 -26.48
CA ILE A 80 5.70 37.10 -25.29
C ILE A 80 4.85 36.64 -24.12
N ALA A 81 3.55 36.41 -24.34
CA ALA A 81 2.62 35.93 -23.31
C ALA A 81 3.04 34.55 -22.75
N ARG A 82 3.41 33.59 -23.61
CA ARG A 82 3.90 32.26 -23.19
C ARG A 82 5.20 32.34 -22.40
N ARG A 83 6.14 33.19 -22.83
CA ARG A 83 7.41 33.40 -22.16
C ARG A 83 7.22 34.01 -20.78
N ALA A 84 6.28 34.93 -20.63
CA ALA A 84 5.95 35.51 -19.32
C ALA A 84 5.48 34.46 -18.32
N ALA A 85 4.55 33.58 -18.71
CA ALA A 85 4.11 32.47 -17.86
C ALA A 85 5.28 31.55 -17.45
N GLN A 86 6.15 31.18 -18.41
CA GLN A 86 7.32 30.34 -18.15
C GLN A 86 8.34 30.98 -17.22
N ILE A 87 8.60 32.28 -17.35
CA ILE A 87 9.56 33.01 -16.49
C ILE A 87 9.08 33.05 -15.03
N VAL A 88 7.76 33.15 -14.82
CA VAL A 88 7.16 33.09 -13.48
C VAL A 88 7.13 31.65 -12.93
N GLY A 89 7.29 30.64 -13.78
CA GLY A 89 7.26 29.22 -13.40
C GLY A 89 5.84 28.65 -13.33
N LEU A 90 4.89 29.19 -14.10
CA LEU A 90 3.51 28.71 -14.14
C LEU A 90 3.27 27.85 -15.39
N ASP A 91 2.73 26.64 -15.18
CA ASP A 91 2.29 25.75 -16.28
C ASP A 91 1.02 26.29 -16.96
N ILE A 92 0.15 26.95 -16.19
CA ILE A 92 -1.10 27.58 -16.63
C ILE A 92 -1.17 28.97 -16.01
N ALA A 93 -1.39 29.99 -16.85
CA ALA A 93 -1.52 31.37 -16.42
C ALA A 93 -2.48 32.17 -17.29
N GLY A 94 -3.15 33.16 -16.70
CA GLY A 94 -3.84 34.23 -17.42
C GLY A 94 -2.87 35.40 -17.63
N ILE A 95 -2.85 35.97 -18.84
CA ILE A 95 -1.96 37.10 -19.16
C ILE A 95 -2.82 38.30 -19.52
N ASP A 96 -2.77 39.32 -18.67
CA ASP A 96 -3.44 40.59 -18.92
C ASP A 96 -2.52 41.42 -19.80
N PHE A 97 -2.94 41.66 -21.03
CA PHE A 97 -2.11 42.20 -22.09
C PHE A 97 -2.81 43.42 -22.71
N VAL A 98 -2.11 44.54 -22.80
CA VAL A 98 -2.64 45.77 -23.41
C VAL A 98 -1.88 46.12 -24.69
N CYS A 99 -2.63 46.32 -25.77
CA CYS A 99 -2.09 46.72 -27.06
C CYS A 99 -3.19 47.43 -27.89
N PRO A 100 -2.82 48.35 -28.80
CA PRO A 100 -3.78 48.97 -29.72
C PRO A 100 -4.38 47.98 -30.72
N ASP A 101 -3.59 47.00 -31.16
CA ASP A 101 -4.00 45.97 -32.13
C ASP A 101 -3.24 44.67 -31.84
N ILE A 102 -3.96 43.63 -31.40
CA ILE A 102 -3.38 42.34 -31.01
C ILE A 102 -2.85 41.54 -32.22
N SER A 103 -3.28 41.89 -33.44
CA SER A 103 -2.87 41.25 -34.68
C SER A 103 -1.52 41.74 -35.22
N ARG A 104 -0.96 42.78 -34.60
CA ARG A 104 0.36 43.34 -34.92
C ARG A 104 1.33 43.17 -33.76
N PRO A 105 2.65 43.06 -34.01
CA PRO A 105 3.64 43.02 -32.94
C PRO A 105 3.55 44.24 -32.02
N VAL A 106 3.52 44.03 -30.70
CA VAL A 106 3.56 45.16 -29.74
C VAL A 106 4.85 45.94 -29.75
N SER A 107 5.93 45.33 -30.26
CA SER A 107 7.20 46.00 -30.54
C SER A 107 7.07 47.14 -31.56
N GLU A 108 6.05 47.08 -32.44
CA GLU A 108 5.75 48.13 -33.43
C GLU A 108 4.62 49.06 -32.99
N THR A 109 3.62 48.55 -32.27
CA THR A 109 2.39 49.30 -31.97
C THR A 109 2.35 49.92 -30.58
N SER A 110 3.39 49.73 -29.75
CA SER A 110 3.43 50.10 -28.33
C SER A 110 2.38 49.34 -27.51
N GLY A 111 2.82 48.36 -26.73
CA GLY A 111 1.96 47.59 -25.82
C GLY A 111 2.78 46.84 -24.76
N GLY A 112 2.12 46.10 -23.88
CA GLY A 112 2.81 45.36 -22.82
C GLY A 112 1.92 44.46 -21.97
N ILE A 113 2.56 43.65 -21.14
CA ILE A 113 1.90 42.83 -20.12
C ILE A 113 1.65 43.70 -18.89
N ILE A 114 0.42 43.65 -18.38
CA ILE A 114 0.01 44.31 -17.14
C ILE A 114 0.17 43.36 -15.96
N GLU A 115 -0.32 42.12 -16.10
CA GLU A 115 -0.40 41.15 -15.01
C GLU A 115 -0.25 39.70 -15.52
N VAL A 116 0.29 38.83 -14.66
CA VAL A 116 0.35 37.38 -14.85
C VAL A 116 -0.40 36.71 -13.69
N ASN A 117 -1.52 36.06 -14.02
CA ASN A 117 -2.47 35.50 -13.06
C ASN A 117 -2.32 33.98 -12.95
N ALA A 118 -2.05 33.45 -11.75
CA ALA A 118 -1.90 32.00 -11.51
C ALA A 118 -3.24 31.22 -11.54
N GLY A 119 -4.37 31.89 -11.30
CA GLY A 119 -5.71 31.32 -11.37
C GLY A 119 -6.54 31.95 -12.49
N PRO A 120 -6.31 31.60 -13.78
CA PRO A 120 -7.04 32.21 -14.88
C PRO A 120 -8.52 31.87 -14.85
N GLY A 121 -9.37 32.86 -15.14
CA GLY A 121 -10.80 32.65 -15.30
C GLY A 121 -11.13 32.00 -16.65
N PHE A 122 -11.89 30.89 -16.65
CA PHE A 122 -12.29 30.21 -17.89
C PHE A 122 -13.54 30.82 -18.56
N ARG A 123 -14.34 31.59 -17.82
CA ARG A 123 -15.65 32.09 -18.26
C ARG A 123 -15.59 32.83 -19.59
N MET A 124 -14.66 33.77 -19.72
CA MET A 124 -14.51 34.60 -20.92
C MET A 124 -14.13 33.83 -22.18
N HIS A 125 -13.54 32.64 -22.01
CA HIS A 125 -13.19 31.75 -23.12
C HIS A 125 -14.33 30.80 -23.46
N LEU A 126 -15.01 30.26 -22.46
CA LEU A 126 -16.13 29.33 -22.65
C LEU A 126 -17.37 30.04 -23.22
N GLU A 127 -17.64 31.26 -22.77
CA GLU A 127 -18.81 32.04 -23.16
C GLU A 127 -18.43 33.52 -23.40
N PRO A 128 -17.70 33.82 -24.51
CA PRO A 128 -17.37 35.19 -24.84
C PRO A 128 -18.64 35.99 -25.23
N SER A 129 -18.61 37.31 -25.04
CA SER A 129 -19.71 38.20 -25.46
C SER A 129 -19.92 38.17 -26.98
N SER A 130 -18.83 37.97 -27.74
CA SER A 130 -18.81 37.80 -29.20
C SER A 130 -17.56 36.99 -29.62
N GLY A 131 -17.61 36.36 -30.80
CA GLY A 131 -16.55 35.48 -31.30
C GLY A 131 -16.80 34.00 -30.98
N ARG A 132 -15.76 33.17 -31.11
CA ARG A 132 -15.85 31.71 -30.96
C ARG A 132 -15.57 31.28 -29.52
N ALA A 133 -16.47 30.49 -28.93
CA ALA A 133 -16.22 29.83 -27.66
C ALA A 133 -15.05 28.82 -27.76
N ARG A 134 -14.17 28.83 -26.75
CA ARG A 134 -12.99 27.98 -26.63
C ARG A 134 -13.06 27.17 -25.35
N ASN A 135 -13.03 25.85 -25.48
CA ASN A 135 -12.94 24.94 -24.34
C ASN A 135 -11.50 24.87 -23.81
N VAL A 136 -11.09 25.92 -23.08
CA VAL A 136 -9.78 26.00 -22.43
C VAL A 136 -9.67 25.09 -21.19
N ALA A 137 -10.81 24.67 -20.63
CA ALA A 137 -10.84 23.75 -19.49
C ALA A 137 -10.31 22.35 -19.85
N ARG A 138 -10.64 21.84 -21.04
CA ARG A 138 -10.20 20.51 -21.46
C ARG A 138 -8.67 20.37 -21.52
N PRO A 139 -7.89 21.22 -22.20
CA PRO A 139 -6.43 21.15 -22.17
C PRO A 139 -5.82 21.24 -20.77
N VAL A 140 -6.43 22.02 -19.87
CA VAL A 140 -6.01 22.10 -18.47
C VAL A 140 -6.25 20.77 -17.74
N LEU A 141 -7.43 20.19 -17.89
CA LEU A 141 -7.74 18.87 -17.32
C LEU A 141 -6.88 17.76 -17.94
N ASP A 142 -6.63 17.80 -19.25
CA ASP A 142 -5.75 16.84 -19.95
C ASP A 142 -4.29 16.95 -19.46
N LEU A 143 -3.85 18.15 -19.06
CA LEU A 143 -2.53 18.37 -18.44
C LEU A 143 -2.46 17.84 -17.00
N LEU A 144 -3.54 17.96 -16.23
CA LEU A 144 -3.64 17.41 -14.87
C LEU A 144 -3.79 15.88 -14.89
N PHE A 145 -4.53 15.33 -15.85
CA PHE A 145 -4.86 13.90 -15.98
C PHE A 145 -4.30 13.34 -17.29
N LYS A 146 -2.97 13.37 -17.42
CA LYS A 146 -2.27 12.93 -18.64
C LYS A 146 -2.62 11.48 -19.01
N GLY A 147 -2.95 11.26 -20.28
CA GLY A 147 -3.06 9.92 -20.86
C GLY A 147 -4.35 9.15 -20.53
N GLY A 148 -5.47 9.83 -20.27
CA GLY A 148 -6.75 9.16 -20.02
C GLY A 148 -6.82 8.43 -18.68
N LYS A 149 -5.90 8.76 -17.76
CA LYS A 149 -5.95 8.30 -16.36
C LYS A 149 -7.16 8.94 -15.66
N ASP A 150 -7.83 8.17 -14.82
CA ASP A 150 -9.01 8.62 -14.06
C ASP A 150 -8.66 9.38 -12.78
N GLY A 151 -7.39 9.77 -12.63
CA GLY A 151 -6.87 10.45 -11.44
C GLY A 151 -6.66 9.53 -10.23
N ARG A 152 -6.82 8.21 -10.38
CA ARG A 152 -6.59 7.25 -9.30
C ARG A 152 -5.18 6.65 -9.37
N ILE A 153 -4.63 6.36 -8.20
CA ILE A 153 -3.41 5.58 -8.04
C ILE A 153 -3.71 4.09 -8.21
N PRO A 154 -2.76 3.26 -8.71
CA PRO A 154 -2.95 1.83 -8.77
C PRO A 154 -3.11 1.22 -7.38
N ILE A 155 -4.03 0.25 -7.26
CA ILE A 155 -4.32 -0.45 -5.99
C ILE A 155 -3.98 -1.93 -6.12
N PHE A 156 -3.13 -2.41 -5.22
CA PHE A 156 -2.83 -3.81 -4.97
C PHE A 156 -3.52 -4.27 -3.70
N ALA A 157 -4.51 -5.15 -3.80
CA ALA A 157 -5.26 -5.66 -2.66
C ALA A 157 -4.85 -7.11 -2.36
N ILE A 158 -4.41 -7.38 -1.13
CA ILE A 158 -3.86 -8.68 -0.75
C ILE A 158 -4.67 -9.28 0.40
N THR A 159 -5.21 -10.47 0.20
CA THR A 159 -5.82 -11.26 1.26
C THR A 159 -5.30 -12.70 1.29
N GLY A 160 -5.55 -13.37 2.41
CA GLY A 160 -5.10 -14.72 2.69
C GLY A 160 -5.24 -15.01 4.18
N THR A 161 -5.24 -16.28 4.57
CA THR A 161 -5.16 -16.63 5.99
C THR A 161 -3.77 -16.25 6.51
N ASN A 162 -2.73 -16.74 5.86
CA ASN A 162 -1.32 -16.49 6.19
C ASN A 162 -0.59 -15.78 5.03
N GLY A 163 0.55 -15.14 5.32
CA GLY A 163 1.46 -14.58 4.30
C GLY A 163 1.17 -13.16 3.81
N LYS A 164 0.01 -12.57 4.19
CA LYS A 164 -0.40 -11.21 3.76
C LYS A 164 0.69 -10.16 3.97
N SER A 165 1.17 -10.03 5.21
CA SER A 165 2.12 -8.98 5.58
C SER A 165 3.47 -9.13 4.92
N THR A 166 3.99 -10.36 4.86
CA THR A 166 5.28 -10.61 4.20
C THR A 166 5.17 -10.35 2.69
N THR A 167 4.10 -10.82 2.04
CA THR A 167 3.87 -10.58 0.61
C THR A 167 3.69 -9.09 0.31
N ALA A 168 2.90 -8.37 1.14
CA ALA A 168 2.69 -6.94 0.99
C ALA A 168 3.98 -6.13 1.15
N ARG A 169 4.86 -6.55 2.07
CA ARG A 169 6.18 -5.92 2.27
C ARG A 169 7.16 -6.23 1.13
N MET A 170 7.20 -7.47 0.65
CA MET A 170 7.99 -7.83 -0.54
C MET A 170 7.55 -7.02 -1.76
N LEU A 171 6.24 -6.94 -2.02
CA LEU A 171 5.69 -6.16 -3.12
C LEU A 171 5.98 -4.66 -2.95
N SER A 172 5.79 -4.11 -1.75
CA SER A 172 6.11 -2.71 -1.44
C SER A 172 7.58 -2.41 -1.73
N HIS A 173 8.49 -3.30 -1.33
CA HIS A 173 9.92 -3.17 -1.60
C HIS A 173 10.23 -3.20 -3.10
N ILE A 174 9.60 -4.10 -3.87
CA ILE A 174 9.73 -4.16 -5.34
C ILE A 174 9.23 -2.87 -6.01
N LEU A 175 8.06 -2.37 -5.61
CA LEU A 175 7.45 -1.16 -6.19
C LEU A 175 8.26 0.10 -5.84
N HIS A 176 8.80 0.17 -4.62
CA HIS A 176 9.71 1.23 -4.22
C HIS A 176 11.02 1.20 -5.03
N ALA A 177 11.62 0.03 -5.24
CA ALA A 177 12.79 -0.13 -6.09
C ALA A 177 12.51 0.25 -7.55
N ASN A 178 11.26 0.18 -7.99
CA ASN A 178 10.80 0.67 -9.30
C ASN A 178 10.53 2.20 -9.34
N GLY A 179 10.84 2.92 -8.27
CA GLY A 179 10.75 4.38 -8.19
C GLY A 179 9.37 4.92 -7.78
N ALA A 180 8.45 4.08 -7.31
CA ALA A 180 7.13 4.52 -6.84
C ALA A 180 7.14 4.85 -5.35
N THR A 181 6.42 5.90 -4.96
CA THR A 181 6.11 6.18 -3.55
C THR A 181 4.97 5.27 -3.10
N VAL A 182 5.30 4.27 -2.28
CA VAL A 182 4.34 3.23 -1.89
C VAL A 182 3.65 3.58 -0.57
N GLY A 183 2.31 3.54 -0.57
CA GLY A 183 1.51 3.51 0.65
C GLY A 183 1.11 2.08 0.99
N LEU A 184 1.53 1.58 2.14
CA LEU A 184 1.32 0.20 2.58
C LEU A 184 0.45 0.15 3.84
N THR A 185 -0.58 -0.69 3.83
CA THR A 185 -1.28 -1.10 5.06
C THR A 185 -0.86 -2.51 5.47
N SER A 186 -0.58 -2.71 6.76
CA SER A 186 -0.18 -4.02 7.28
C SER A 186 -0.75 -4.31 8.67
N THR A 187 -0.65 -5.55 9.15
CA THR A 187 -1.05 -5.93 10.52
C THR A 187 -0.29 -5.18 11.62
N THR A 188 0.79 -4.48 11.29
CA THR A 188 1.63 -3.74 12.25
C THR A 188 1.55 -2.22 12.13
N GLY A 189 0.89 -1.71 11.09
CA GLY A 189 0.83 -0.27 10.88
C GLY A 189 0.50 0.17 9.45
N VAL A 190 0.46 1.49 9.27
CA VAL A 190 0.47 2.14 7.97
C VAL A 190 1.86 2.69 7.72
N TYR A 191 2.38 2.43 6.53
CA TYR A 191 3.72 2.83 6.11
C TYR A 191 3.63 3.68 4.84
N LEU A 192 4.35 4.79 4.81
CA LEU A 192 4.56 5.62 3.63
C LEU A 192 6.04 5.56 3.29
N ASN A 193 6.36 5.01 2.12
CA ASN A 193 7.74 4.90 1.63
C ASN A 193 8.70 4.22 2.62
N GLY A 194 8.23 3.19 3.33
CA GLY A 194 8.99 2.47 4.35
C GLY A 194 8.91 3.09 5.77
N GLU A 195 8.48 4.34 5.90
CA GLU A 195 8.32 4.98 7.21
C GLU A 195 6.95 4.69 7.82
N ARG A 196 6.93 4.21 9.07
CA ARG A 196 5.68 3.90 9.78
C ARG A 196 5.06 5.17 10.34
N ILE A 197 3.89 5.53 9.84
CA ILE A 197 3.14 6.72 10.28
C ILE A 197 2.04 6.42 11.29
N MET A 198 1.61 5.16 11.38
CA MET A 198 0.58 4.71 12.31
C MET A 198 0.89 3.29 12.79
N THR A 199 0.66 3.03 14.08
CA THR A 199 0.86 1.72 14.72
C THR A 199 -0.47 1.01 14.99
N GLY A 200 -0.42 -0.33 15.03
CA GLY A 200 -1.57 -1.20 15.33
C GLY A 200 -2.02 -2.03 14.13
N ASP A 201 -3.05 -2.86 14.32
CA ASP A 201 -3.62 -3.66 13.22
C ASP A 201 -4.31 -2.76 12.19
N CYS A 202 -3.60 -2.52 11.09
CA CYS A 202 -4.02 -1.66 10.00
C CYS A 202 -4.48 -2.44 8.76
N SER A 203 -4.82 -3.72 8.90
CA SER A 203 -5.26 -4.58 7.79
C SER A 203 -6.72 -4.39 7.37
N GLY A 204 -7.33 -3.25 7.73
CA GLY A 204 -8.75 -2.96 7.51
C GLY A 204 -9.03 -1.67 6.73
N PRO A 205 -10.32 -1.41 6.39
CA PRO A 205 -10.69 -0.34 5.47
C PRO A 205 -10.37 1.08 5.96
N GLN A 206 -10.36 1.31 7.28
CA GLN A 206 -10.02 2.60 7.86
C GLN A 206 -8.60 3.02 7.50
N SER A 207 -7.63 2.12 7.69
CA SER A 207 -6.23 2.37 7.36
C SER A 207 -6.00 2.48 5.85
N ALA A 208 -6.70 1.68 5.05
CA ALA A 208 -6.65 1.79 3.59
C ALA A 208 -7.12 3.17 3.11
N ARG A 209 -8.17 3.75 3.72
CA ARG A 209 -8.64 5.11 3.39
C ARG A 209 -7.61 6.20 3.72
N ILE A 210 -6.71 5.97 4.68
CA ILE A 210 -5.61 6.90 4.97
C ILE A 210 -4.64 6.91 3.79
N VAL A 211 -4.17 5.74 3.38
CA VAL A 211 -3.26 5.59 2.22
C VAL A 211 -3.86 6.16 0.94
N LEU A 212 -5.13 5.83 0.64
CA LEU A 212 -5.80 6.28 -0.58
C LEU A 212 -6.08 7.79 -0.65
N ARG A 213 -5.92 8.52 0.48
CA ARG A 213 -6.10 9.98 0.55
C ARG A 213 -4.79 10.73 0.66
N GLU A 214 -3.66 10.04 0.72
CA GLU A 214 -2.35 10.64 0.86
C GLU A 214 -1.85 11.19 -0.48
N PRO A 215 -1.69 12.52 -0.65
CA PRO A 215 -1.37 13.12 -1.95
C PRO A 215 -0.02 12.72 -2.55
N GLY A 216 0.90 12.21 -1.72
CA GLY A 216 2.24 11.77 -2.15
C GLY A 216 2.35 10.31 -2.54
N VAL A 217 1.28 9.50 -2.41
CA VAL A 217 1.34 8.08 -2.74
C VAL A 217 1.14 7.89 -4.24
N ASP A 218 2.05 7.17 -4.90
CA ASP A 218 1.95 6.79 -6.31
C ASP A 218 1.20 5.46 -6.49
N VAL A 219 1.29 4.56 -5.50
CA VAL A 219 0.72 3.21 -5.53
C VAL A 219 0.35 2.72 -4.13
N ALA A 220 -0.82 2.09 -4.00
CA ALA A 220 -1.31 1.55 -2.74
C ALA A 220 -1.17 0.03 -2.67
N VAL A 221 -0.53 -0.49 -1.62
CA VAL A 221 -0.48 -1.92 -1.29
C VAL A 221 -1.29 -2.15 -0.01
N LEU A 222 -2.44 -2.81 -0.14
CA LEU A 222 -3.45 -2.88 0.90
C LEU A 222 -3.69 -4.31 1.38
N GLU A 223 -3.30 -4.60 2.62
CA GLU A 223 -3.77 -5.80 3.31
C GLU A 223 -5.29 -5.71 3.56
N CYS A 224 -6.00 -6.76 3.15
CA CYS A 224 -7.45 -6.89 3.29
C CYS A 224 -7.78 -8.07 4.22
N ALA A 225 -7.87 -7.81 5.52
CA ALA A 225 -8.23 -8.84 6.50
C ALA A 225 -9.74 -9.10 6.52
N ARG A 226 -10.10 -10.37 6.79
CA ARG A 226 -11.50 -10.83 6.88
C ARG A 226 -12.33 -10.00 7.87
N GLY A 227 -11.76 -9.66 9.03
CA GLY A 227 -12.47 -8.89 10.05
C GLY A 227 -12.86 -7.49 9.59
N GLY A 228 -12.02 -6.86 8.75
CA GLY A 228 -12.29 -5.57 8.13
C GLY A 228 -13.35 -5.67 7.04
N MET A 229 -13.22 -6.66 6.16
CA MET A 229 -14.16 -6.91 5.07
C MET A 229 -15.59 -7.17 5.58
N LEU A 230 -15.75 -8.02 6.59
CA LEU A 230 -17.08 -8.29 7.18
C LEU A 230 -17.71 -7.07 7.87
N ARG A 231 -16.89 -6.15 8.39
CA ARG A 231 -17.38 -5.02 9.18
C ARG A 231 -17.78 -3.84 8.31
N GLU A 232 -17.00 -3.55 7.27
CA GLU A 232 -17.12 -2.30 6.49
C GLU A 232 -16.95 -2.51 4.97
N GLY A 233 -16.72 -3.74 4.50
CA GLY A 233 -16.38 -4.01 3.10
C GLY A 233 -14.93 -3.66 2.76
N LEU A 234 -14.66 -3.40 1.48
CA LEU A 234 -13.37 -2.88 1.01
C LEU A 234 -13.35 -1.33 1.08
N ALA A 235 -12.15 -0.75 1.15
CA ALA A 235 -11.98 0.71 1.16
C ALA A 235 -12.08 1.38 -0.21
N PHE A 236 -12.20 0.57 -1.27
CA PHE A 236 -12.17 0.98 -2.67
C PHE A 236 -13.26 0.25 -3.44
N ASP A 237 -13.68 0.84 -4.55
CA ASP A 237 -14.68 0.31 -5.48
C ASP A 237 -14.10 -0.69 -6.48
N ALA A 238 -12.84 -0.48 -6.89
CA ALA A 238 -12.12 -1.44 -7.72
C ALA A 238 -10.60 -1.33 -7.54
N CYS A 239 -9.90 -2.46 -7.65
CA CYS A 239 -8.43 -2.52 -7.64
C CYS A 239 -7.84 -2.95 -8.98
N ASP A 240 -6.57 -2.63 -9.21
CA ASP A 240 -5.86 -2.99 -10.43
C ASP A 240 -5.30 -4.41 -10.33
N ILE A 241 -4.86 -4.80 -9.13
CA ILE A 241 -4.35 -6.14 -8.85
C ILE A 241 -4.91 -6.64 -7.53
N GLY A 242 -5.60 -7.78 -7.55
CA GLY A 242 -6.15 -8.45 -6.38
C GLY A 242 -5.51 -9.82 -6.18
N ALA A 243 -5.08 -10.15 -4.96
CA ALA A 243 -4.39 -11.41 -4.67
C ALA A 243 -5.05 -12.16 -3.52
N VAL A 244 -5.28 -13.46 -3.72
CA VAL A 244 -5.70 -14.40 -2.67
C VAL A 244 -4.63 -15.46 -2.49
N LEU A 245 -3.91 -15.38 -1.37
CA LEU A 245 -2.72 -16.20 -1.14
C LEU A 245 -3.03 -17.65 -0.73
N ASN A 246 -4.05 -17.83 0.09
CA ASN A 246 -4.50 -19.12 0.65
C ASN A 246 -5.79 -18.94 1.44
N VAL A 247 -6.56 -20.02 1.58
CA VAL A 247 -7.73 -20.11 2.46
C VAL A 247 -7.57 -21.33 3.36
N HIS A 248 -7.21 -21.08 4.61
CA HIS A 248 -7.12 -22.11 5.64
C HIS A 248 -8.05 -21.78 6.81
N GLY A 249 -8.45 -22.82 7.54
CA GLY A 249 -9.33 -22.70 8.70
C GLY A 249 -8.74 -21.78 9.77
N ASP A 250 -9.35 -20.61 9.91
CA ASP A 250 -8.95 -19.61 10.89
C ASP A 250 -10.16 -18.74 11.23
N HIS A 251 -10.32 -18.40 12.52
CA HIS A 251 -11.49 -17.67 13.04
C HIS A 251 -12.86 -18.34 12.76
N LEU A 252 -12.93 -19.65 12.50
CA LEU A 252 -14.22 -20.33 12.23
C LEU A 252 -15.15 -20.31 13.46
N GLY A 253 -16.46 -20.15 13.24
CA GLY A 253 -17.48 -19.94 14.27
C GLY A 253 -17.68 -18.48 14.68
N LEU A 254 -17.06 -17.52 13.99
CA LEU A 254 -17.12 -16.09 14.33
C LEU A 254 -17.77 -15.26 13.23
N ARG A 255 -18.71 -14.39 13.62
CA ARG A 255 -19.37 -13.38 12.76
C ARG A 255 -19.95 -13.97 11.47
N GLY A 256 -20.59 -15.13 11.56
CA GLY A 256 -21.26 -15.79 10.44
C GLY A 256 -20.33 -16.54 9.47
N ILE A 257 -19.10 -16.86 9.90
CA ILE A 257 -18.15 -17.69 9.14
C ILE A 257 -17.97 -18.99 9.90
N ASP A 258 -18.60 -20.06 9.46
CA ASP A 258 -18.60 -21.35 10.14
C ASP A 258 -17.73 -22.39 9.42
N THR A 259 -17.57 -22.23 8.11
CA THR A 259 -16.83 -23.14 7.22
C THR A 259 -15.66 -22.46 6.51
N ILE A 260 -14.77 -23.27 5.92
CA ILE A 260 -13.65 -22.75 5.12
C ILE A 260 -14.19 -22.14 3.82
N GLU A 261 -15.30 -22.67 3.31
CA GLU A 261 -16.04 -22.17 2.15
C GLU A 261 -16.59 -20.77 2.41
N ASP A 262 -17.20 -20.52 3.58
CA ASP A 262 -17.65 -19.17 3.96
C ASP A 262 -16.46 -18.18 4.01
N LEU A 263 -15.31 -18.66 4.50
CA LEU A 263 -14.09 -17.84 4.56
C LEU A 263 -13.54 -17.56 3.15
N ALA A 264 -13.68 -18.51 2.22
CA ALA A 264 -13.30 -18.35 0.82
C ALA A 264 -14.18 -17.30 0.15
N GLU A 265 -15.50 -17.34 0.34
CA GLU A 265 -16.46 -16.36 -0.19
C GLU A 265 -16.16 -14.94 0.30
N VAL A 266 -15.83 -14.74 1.57
CA VAL A 266 -15.44 -13.40 2.05
C VAL A 266 -14.13 -12.91 1.40
N LYS A 267 -13.20 -13.82 1.10
CA LYS A 267 -11.92 -13.48 0.49
C LYS A 267 -12.03 -13.25 -1.02
N SER A 268 -12.97 -13.89 -1.71
CA SER A 268 -13.16 -13.73 -3.16
C SER A 268 -13.55 -12.31 -3.54
N VAL A 269 -14.19 -11.56 -2.63
CA VAL A 269 -14.49 -10.11 -2.78
C VAL A 269 -13.26 -9.30 -3.24
N VAL A 270 -12.04 -9.67 -2.83
CA VAL A 270 -10.81 -9.00 -3.29
C VAL A 270 -10.61 -9.16 -4.80
N VAL A 271 -10.72 -10.39 -5.32
CA VAL A 271 -10.51 -10.66 -6.76
C VAL A 271 -11.74 -10.31 -7.60
N GLU A 272 -12.94 -10.37 -7.04
CA GLU A 272 -14.17 -9.86 -7.68
C GLU A 272 -14.12 -8.34 -7.90
N SER A 273 -13.43 -7.61 -7.02
CA SER A 273 -13.24 -6.16 -7.13
C SER A 273 -12.18 -5.73 -8.17
N VAL A 274 -11.52 -6.68 -8.83
CA VAL A 274 -10.48 -6.38 -9.83
C VAL A 274 -11.11 -5.80 -11.09
N ARG A 275 -10.55 -4.69 -11.58
CA ARG A 275 -11.00 -4.05 -12.83
C ARG A 275 -10.83 -4.99 -14.02
N ARG A 276 -11.66 -4.83 -15.06
CA ARG A 276 -11.57 -5.64 -16.30
C ARG A 276 -10.18 -5.63 -16.97
N SER A 277 -9.44 -4.53 -16.85
CA SER A 277 -8.07 -4.41 -17.37
C SER A 277 -7.00 -4.90 -16.40
N GLY A 278 -7.35 -5.17 -15.14
CA GLY A 278 -6.47 -5.58 -14.05
C GLY A 278 -6.16 -7.07 -14.04
N TRP A 279 -5.58 -7.53 -12.92
CA TRP A 279 -5.16 -8.91 -12.70
C TRP A 279 -5.61 -9.49 -11.37
N SER A 280 -6.12 -10.71 -11.40
CA SER A 280 -6.42 -11.54 -10.24
C SER A 280 -5.33 -12.59 -10.08
N ILE A 281 -4.63 -12.53 -8.93
CA ILE A 281 -3.51 -13.40 -8.58
C ILE A 281 -3.99 -14.50 -7.62
N LEU A 282 -3.92 -15.76 -8.03
CA LEU A 282 -4.49 -16.89 -7.31
C LEU A 282 -3.45 -17.99 -7.06
N ASN A 283 -3.52 -18.64 -5.90
CA ASN A 283 -2.65 -19.76 -5.58
C ASN A 283 -3.16 -21.06 -6.23
N ALA A 284 -2.44 -21.61 -7.19
CA ALA A 284 -2.86 -22.86 -7.84
C ALA A 284 -2.74 -24.10 -6.93
N ASP A 285 -2.02 -24.00 -5.81
CA ASP A 285 -1.87 -25.09 -4.85
C ASP A 285 -3.03 -25.16 -3.83
N ASP A 286 -3.90 -24.14 -3.82
CA ASP A 286 -5.05 -24.05 -2.91
C ASP A 286 -6.36 -24.14 -3.71
N ILE A 287 -7.15 -25.18 -3.42
CA ILE A 287 -8.40 -25.48 -4.14
C ILE A 287 -9.45 -24.37 -4.00
N HIS A 288 -9.49 -23.68 -2.85
CA HIS A 288 -10.45 -22.61 -2.63
C HIS A 288 -10.06 -21.37 -3.42
N THR A 289 -8.76 -21.01 -3.45
CA THR A 289 -8.32 -19.85 -4.24
C THR A 289 -8.40 -20.09 -5.74
N SER A 290 -8.02 -21.27 -6.22
CA SER A 290 -8.10 -21.62 -7.65
C SER A 290 -9.55 -21.65 -8.15
N ALA A 291 -10.50 -22.07 -7.31
CA ALA A 291 -11.94 -22.02 -7.63
C ALA A 291 -12.47 -20.58 -7.83
N MET A 292 -11.87 -19.57 -7.20
CA MET A 292 -12.28 -18.15 -7.35
C MET A 292 -12.05 -17.61 -8.76
N SER A 293 -11.25 -18.30 -9.59
CA SER A 293 -11.02 -17.90 -11.00
C SER A 293 -12.31 -17.77 -11.82
N ARG A 294 -13.41 -18.41 -11.41
CA ARG A 294 -14.72 -18.35 -12.08
C ARG A 294 -15.39 -16.98 -11.94
N ASP A 295 -15.21 -16.33 -10.79
CA ASP A 295 -15.89 -15.10 -10.41
C ASP A 295 -14.92 -13.90 -10.33
N ALA A 296 -13.62 -14.16 -10.43
CA ALA A 296 -12.57 -13.15 -10.42
C ALA A 296 -12.69 -12.15 -11.59
N GLY A 297 -12.44 -10.88 -11.29
CA GLY A 297 -12.34 -9.82 -12.27
C GLY A 297 -10.99 -9.81 -12.98
N GLY A 298 -10.96 -9.15 -14.14
CA GLY A 298 -9.72 -8.96 -14.90
C GLY A 298 -9.16 -10.25 -15.49
N ARG A 299 -7.84 -10.27 -15.70
CA ARG A 299 -7.10 -11.43 -16.22
C ARG A 299 -6.57 -12.28 -15.07
N ILE A 300 -6.43 -13.58 -15.26
CA ILE A 300 -5.94 -14.50 -14.22
C ILE A 300 -4.43 -14.71 -14.37
N CYS A 301 -3.71 -14.61 -13.25
CA CYS A 301 -2.35 -15.10 -13.11
C CYS A 301 -2.27 -16.04 -11.91
N TYR A 302 -1.70 -17.22 -12.11
CA TYR A 302 -1.52 -18.19 -11.03
C TYR A 302 -0.12 -18.12 -10.44
N PHE A 303 0.02 -18.50 -9.18
CA PHE A 303 1.32 -18.87 -8.63
C PHE A 303 1.28 -20.25 -7.98
N SER A 304 2.41 -20.96 -7.97
CA SER A 304 2.48 -22.33 -7.46
C SER A 304 3.87 -22.72 -6.97
N LEU A 305 3.93 -23.35 -5.80
CA LEU A 305 5.10 -24.04 -5.26
C LEU A 305 5.27 -25.45 -5.85
N ALA A 306 4.23 -26.01 -6.49
CA ALA A 306 4.31 -27.32 -7.11
C ALA A 306 5.30 -27.29 -8.28
N ASN A 307 6.16 -28.30 -8.33
CA ASN A 307 7.05 -28.48 -9.46
C ASN A 307 6.23 -28.78 -10.72
N ARG A 308 6.78 -28.50 -11.90
CA ARG A 308 6.10 -28.69 -13.18
C ARG A 308 5.55 -30.11 -13.41
N SER A 309 6.16 -31.13 -12.81
CA SER A 309 5.65 -32.51 -12.84
C SER A 309 4.35 -32.71 -12.06
N ASP A 310 4.08 -31.85 -11.08
CA ASP A 310 3.03 -31.99 -10.08
C ASP A 310 1.91 -30.96 -10.24
N TRP A 311 1.99 -30.12 -11.30
CA TRP A 311 0.96 -29.13 -11.59
C TRP A 311 -0.41 -29.78 -11.79
N PRO A 312 -1.48 -29.18 -11.23
CA PRO A 312 -2.85 -29.50 -11.60
C PRO A 312 -3.10 -29.31 -13.10
N ASP A 313 -4.01 -30.10 -13.66
CA ASP A 313 -4.33 -30.06 -15.10
C ASP A 313 -4.79 -28.68 -15.57
N PHE A 314 -5.52 -27.94 -14.73
CA PHE A 314 -5.97 -26.59 -15.05
C PHE A 314 -4.79 -25.62 -15.19
N LEU A 315 -3.77 -25.73 -14.34
CA LEU A 315 -2.58 -24.86 -14.41
C LEU A 315 -1.75 -25.16 -15.66
N ARG A 316 -1.59 -26.46 -16.01
CA ARG A 316 -0.92 -26.86 -17.25
C ARG A 316 -1.63 -26.31 -18.48
N SER A 317 -2.96 -26.41 -18.49
CA SER A 317 -3.79 -25.93 -19.61
C SER A 317 -3.71 -24.41 -19.72
N HIS A 318 -3.84 -23.70 -18.60
CA HIS A 318 -3.70 -22.24 -18.54
C HIS A 318 -2.36 -21.75 -19.11
N VAL A 319 -1.25 -22.34 -18.70
CA VAL A 319 0.09 -21.98 -19.23
C VAL A 319 0.23 -22.34 -20.70
N ALA A 320 -0.27 -23.50 -21.13
CA ALA A 320 -0.20 -23.94 -22.53
C ALA A 320 -1.05 -23.06 -23.47
N GLU A 321 -2.11 -22.45 -22.96
CA GLU A 321 -2.96 -21.49 -23.67
C GLU A 321 -2.40 -20.06 -23.67
N GLY A 322 -1.23 -19.84 -23.07
CA GLY A 322 -0.55 -18.54 -23.00
C GLY A 322 -0.90 -17.71 -21.76
N GLY A 323 -1.65 -18.28 -20.81
CA GLY A 323 -1.96 -17.63 -19.54
C GLY A 323 -0.72 -17.39 -18.67
N ARG A 324 -0.75 -16.30 -17.88
CA ARG A 324 0.36 -15.95 -16.99
C ARG A 324 0.42 -16.84 -15.76
N ALA A 325 1.61 -17.28 -15.37
CA ALA A 325 1.84 -17.94 -14.09
C ALA A 325 3.25 -17.70 -13.55
N VAL A 326 3.44 -17.75 -12.23
CA VAL A 326 4.76 -17.69 -11.58
C VAL A 326 4.95 -18.92 -10.70
N THR A 327 5.93 -19.75 -11.03
CA THR A 327 6.07 -21.08 -10.42
C THR A 327 7.46 -21.33 -9.88
N ARG A 328 7.54 -22.18 -8.84
CA ARG A 328 8.80 -22.76 -8.39
C ARG A 328 9.11 -24.02 -9.22
N GLU A 329 10.22 -24.03 -9.94
CA GLU A 329 10.65 -25.18 -10.74
C GLU A 329 11.98 -25.73 -10.25
N ARG A 330 12.15 -27.05 -10.34
CA ARG A 330 13.39 -27.69 -9.89
C ARG A 330 14.49 -27.53 -10.92
N SER A 331 15.64 -27.00 -10.49
CA SER A 331 16.85 -26.91 -11.30
C SER A 331 17.89 -27.96 -10.89
N ARG A 332 19.10 -27.89 -11.46
CA ARG A 332 20.17 -28.86 -11.17
C ARG A 332 20.65 -28.77 -9.72
N ASP A 333 20.72 -27.54 -9.20
CA ASP A 333 21.37 -27.23 -7.93
C ASP A 333 20.39 -26.66 -6.88
N GLY A 334 19.11 -26.48 -7.21
CA GLY A 334 18.12 -25.95 -6.28
C GLY A 334 16.73 -25.77 -6.86
N TRP A 335 16.13 -24.61 -6.58
CA TRP A 335 14.81 -24.21 -7.05
C TRP A 335 14.88 -22.84 -7.72
N ASP A 336 14.20 -22.69 -8.84
CA ASP A 336 14.17 -21.46 -9.61
C ASP A 336 12.76 -20.86 -9.54
N ILE A 337 12.68 -19.53 -9.57
CA ILE A 337 11.44 -18.80 -9.85
C ILE A 337 11.34 -18.60 -11.36
N VAL A 338 10.29 -19.14 -11.95
CA VAL A 338 10.02 -19.07 -13.39
C VAL A 338 8.71 -18.34 -13.65
N ILE A 339 8.74 -17.39 -14.58
CA ILE A 339 7.57 -16.66 -15.07
C ILE A 339 7.14 -17.32 -16.39
N HIS A 340 5.87 -17.68 -16.50
CA HIS A 340 5.24 -18.18 -17.71
C HIS A 340 4.31 -17.12 -18.27
N GLU A 341 4.42 -16.82 -19.55
CA GLU A 341 3.59 -15.85 -20.25
C GLU A 341 3.62 -16.12 -21.76
N ASP A 342 2.47 -16.03 -22.43
CA ASP A 342 2.35 -16.17 -23.89
C ASP A 342 2.97 -17.48 -24.45
N GLY A 343 2.97 -18.54 -23.64
CA GLY A 343 3.50 -19.85 -23.99
C GLY A 343 5.03 -19.97 -23.84
N GLU A 344 5.69 -18.92 -23.35
CA GLU A 344 7.11 -18.88 -23.05
C GLU A 344 7.36 -18.98 -21.54
N SER A 345 8.54 -19.49 -21.18
CA SER A 345 9.01 -19.58 -19.79
C SER A 345 10.30 -18.76 -19.65
N MET A 346 10.30 -17.81 -18.73
CA MET A 346 11.43 -16.96 -18.39
C MET A 346 11.93 -17.30 -16.99
N PHE A 347 13.20 -17.66 -16.88
CA PHE A 347 13.90 -17.72 -15.59
C PHE A 347 14.03 -16.32 -15.00
N LEU A 348 13.58 -16.12 -13.77
CA LEU A 348 13.72 -14.85 -13.05
C LEU A 348 14.98 -14.85 -12.17
N MET A 349 15.05 -15.78 -11.22
CA MET A 349 16.12 -15.89 -10.22
C MET A 349 16.07 -17.23 -9.48
N ASP A 350 17.17 -17.59 -8.81
CA ASP A 350 17.21 -18.75 -7.92
C ASP A 350 16.51 -18.41 -6.60
N VAL A 351 15.80 -19.37 -6.02
CA VAL A 351 15.11 -19.19 -4.73
C VAL A 351 16.10 -18.87 -3.59
N ASP A 352 17.32 -19.40 -3.69
CA ASP A 352 18.38 -19.24 -2.70
C ASP A 352 18.99 -17.84 -2.70
N GLU A 353 18.83 -17.09 -3.80
CA GLU A 353 19.24 -15.69 -3.90
C GLU A 353 18.31 -14.74 -3.11
N ILE A 354 17.16 -15.23 -2.63
CA ILE A 354 16.23 -14.47 -1.79
C ILE A 354 16.54 -14.78 -0.31
N PRO A 355 17.19 -13.87 0.45
CA PRO A 355 17.62 -14.18 1.81
C PRO A 355 16.45 -14.58 2.73
N ALA A 356 15.26 -14.02 2.48
CA ALA A 356 14.07 -14.34 3.25
C ALA A 356 13.59 -15.80 3.13
N THR A 357 14.05 -16.57 2.14
CA THR A 357 13.63 -17.97 1.94
C THR A 357 14.47 -18.97 2.73
N PHE A 358 15.58 -18.54 3.35
CA PHE A 358 16.54 -19.42 4.01
C PHE A 358 16.99 -20.57 3.09
N GLU A 359 17.57 -20.25 1.94
CA GLU A 359 18.00 -21.26 0.94
C GLU A 359 16.83 -22.18 0.55
N GLY A 360 15.66 -21.57 0.32
CA GLY A 360 14.41 -22.26 -0.05
C GLY A 360 13.76 -23.10 1.06
N SER A 361 14.36 -23.24 2.24
CA SER A 361 13.82 -24.05 3.34
C SER A 361 12.56 -23.45 3.98
N ALA A 362 12.38 -22.13 3.90
CA ALA A 362 11.15 -21.45 4.29
C ALA A 362 10.15 -21.42 3.13
N GLU A 363 9.51 -22.56 2.82
CA GLU A 363 8.58 -22.71 1.69
C GLU A 363 7.49 -21.63 1.64
N PHE A 364 6.98 -21.19 2.80
CA PHE A 364 5.96 -20.15 2.86
C PHE A 364 6.49 -18.79 2.39
N ASN A 365 7.77 -18.48 2.61
CA ASN A 365 8.38 -17.27 2.06
C ASN A 365 8.66 -17.42 0.57
N VAL A 366 8.94 -18.62 0.07
CA VAL A 366 8.97 -18.86 -1.38
C VAL A 366 7.60 -18.59 -1.98
N ALA A 367 6.51 -19.06 -1.35
CA ALA A 367 5.14 -18.81 -1.81
C ALA A 367 4.80 -17.30 -1.82
N ASN A 368 5.18 -16.59 -0.74
CA ASN A 368 5.02 -15.13 -0.65
C ASN A 368 5.80 -14.41 -1.76
N SER A 369 7.03 -14.85 -2.06
CA SER A 369 7.84 -14.31 -3.15
C SER A 369 7.19 -14.55 -4.50
N LEU A 370 6.69 -15.76 -4.80
CA LEU A 370 5.99 -16.06 -6.05
C LEU A 370 4.76 -15.16 -6.25
N ALA A 371 3.97 -14.94 -5.19
CA ALA A 371 2.81 -14.04 -5.25
C ALA A 371 3.23 -12.57 -5.45
N ALA A 372 4.28 -12.10 -4.79
CA ALA A 372 4.81 -10.74 -4.96
C ALA A 372 5.36 -10.53 -6.38
N VAL A 373 6.10 -11.50 -6.91
CA VAL A 373 6.58 -11.52 -8.31
C VAL A 373 5.40 -11.49 -9.28
N ALA A 374 4.39 -12.33 -9.07
CA ALA A 374 3.20 -12.37 -9.94
C ALA A 374 2.48 -11.02 -9.99
N MET A 375 2.28 -10.38 -8.85
CA MET A 375 1.70 -9.03 -8.77
C MET A 375 2.57 -7.99 -9.47
N ALA A 376 3.88 -7.95 -9.19
CA ALA A 376 4.79 -6.97 -9.77
C ALA A 376 4.95 -7.15 -11.29
N HIS A 377 5.10 -8.38 -11.76
CA HIS A 377 5.18 -8.71 -13.19
C HIS A 377 3.88 -8.37 -13.91
N CYS A 378 2.73 -8.63 -13.30
CA CYS A 378 1.44 -8.25 -13.87
C CYS A 378 1.20 -6.73 -13.91
N HIS A 379 1.96 -5.97 -13.13
CA HIS A 379 2.04 -4.51 -13.17
C HIS A 379 3.15 -3.99 -14.08
N ASP A 380 3.74 -4.86 -14.90
CA ASP A 380 4.81 -4.53 -15.85
C ASP A 380 6.08 -3.96 -15.18
N VAL A 381 6.34 -4.33 -13.93
CA VAL A 381 7.64 -4.04 -13.27
C VAL A 381 8.74 -4.85 -13.98
N PRO A 382 9.86 -4.25 -14.40
CA PRO A 382 10.93 -4.97 -15.07
C PRO A 382 11.49 -6.12 -14.23
N ALA A 383 11.68 -7.29 -14.84
CA ALA A 383 12.22 -8.50 -14.17
C ALA A 383 13.55 -8.23 -13.44
N ALA A 384 14.41 -7.39 -14.00
CA ALA A 384 15.67 -6.99 -13.37
C ALA A 384 15.46 -6.24 -12.04
N THR A 385 14.46 -5.36 -11.97
CA THR A 385 14.07 -4.63 -10.75
C THR A 385 13.49 -5.57 -9.71
N ILE A 386 12.61 -6.49 -10.13
CA ILE A 386 12.03 -7.52 -9.25
C ILE A 386 13.14 -8.35 -8.60
N ARG A 387 14.08 -8.86 -9.42
CA ARG A 387 15.21 -9.65 -8.93
C ARG A 387 16.09 -8.86 -7.96
N ALA A 388 16.46 -7.63 -8.30
CA ALA A 388 17.29 -6.79 -7.44
C ALA A 388 16.63 -6.56 -6.07
N ALA A 389 15.36 -6.18 -6.05
CA ALA A 389 14.61 -5.96 -4.82
C ALA A 389 14.49 -7.23 -3.96
N LEU A 390 14.19 -8.39 -4.55
CA LEU A 390 14.08 -9.64 -3.79
C LEU A 390 15.42 -10.14 -3.24
N THR A 391 16.53 -9.83 -3.90
CA THR A 391 17.89 -10.13 -3.41
C THR A 391 18.21 -9.34 -2.13
N GLU A 392 17.68 -8.12 -2.01
CA GLU A 392 17.87 -7.26 -0.83
C GLU A 392 16.85 -7.53 0.30
N PHE A 393 15.74 -8.21 0.00
CA PHE A 393 14.68 -8.47 0.95
C PHE A 393 15.06 -9.57 1.95
N THR A 394 15.30 -9.17 3.20
CA THR A 394 15.68 -10.07 4.29
C THR A 394 14.57 -10.24 5.33
N THR A 395 14.69 -11.21 6.24
CA THR A 395 13.82 -11.32 7.42
C THR A 395 14.27 -10.42 8.58
N SER A 396 14.88 -9.27 8.29
CA SER A 396 15.25 -8.31 9.33
C SER A 396 14.01 -7.74 10.02
N PHE A 397 14.19 -7.25 11.24
CA PHE A 397 13.13 -6.58 11.98
C PHE A 397 12.60 -5.33 11.23
N GLU A 398 13.45 -4.64 10.48
CA GLU A 398 13.07 -3.47 9.67
C GLU A 398 12.19 -3.89 8.48
N HIS A 399 12.62 -4.92 7.74
CA HIS A 399 11.93 -5.39 6.55
C HIS A 399 10.65 -6.16 6.87
N SER A 400 10.62 -6.94 7.94
CA SER A 400 9.47 -7.77 8.28
C SER A 400 9.41 -8.14 9.77
N PRO A 401 9.09 -7.17 10.65
CA PRO A 401 8.99 -7.38 12.09
C PRO A 401 7.95 -8.46 12.42
N GLY A 402 8.35 -9.42 13.23
CA GLY A 402 7.56 -10.55 13.69
C GLY A 402 7.38 -11.65 12.65
N ARG A 403 8.16 -11.66 11.56
CA ARG A 403 8.06 -12.69 10.51
C ARG A 403 9.45 -13.27 10.26
N LEU A 404 9.72 -14.43 10.85
CA LEU A 404 11.02 -15.10 10.81
C LEU A 404 12.21 -14.18 11.16
N ASN A 405 12.08 -13.29 12.13
CA ASN A 405 13.24 -12.51 12.56
C ASN A 405 14.21 -13.41 13.30
N VAL A 406 15.45 -13.48 12.83
CA VAL A 406 16.50 -14.34 13.39
C VAL A 406 17.48 -13.50 14.18
N PHE A 407 17.78 -13.96 15.39
CA PHE A 407 18.84 -13.42 16.22
C PHE A 407 19.80 -14.54 16.60
N ASP A 408 21.06 -14.41 16.16
CA ASP A 408 22.15 -15.30 16.54
C ASP A 408 22.97 -14.63 17.66
N GLY A 409 22.81 -15.12 18.88
CA GLY A 409 23.46 -14.55 20.07
C GLY A 409 23.40 -15.49 21.26
N HIS A 410 24.09 -15.16 22.35
CA HIS A 410 23.99 -15.91 23.62
C HIS A 410 24.39 -17.40 23.55
N GLY A 411 25.02 -17.84 22.45
CA GLY A 411 25.40 -19.23 22.19
C GLY A 411 24.32 -20.08 21.50
N PHE A 412 23.14 -19.53 21.21
CA PHE A 412 22.02 -20.22 20.55
C PHE A 412 21.35 -19.34 19.48
N ARG A 413 20.43 -19.90 18.68
CA ARG A 413 19.65 -19.12 17.71
C ARG A 413 18.24 -18.90 18.22
N THR A 414 17.74 -17.68 18.10
CA THR A 414 16.34 -17.34 18.38
C THR A 414 15.63 -16.93 17.09
N ILE A 415 14.44 -17.49 16.85
CA ILE A 415 13.51 -17.11 15.78
C ILE A 415 12.29 -16.49 16.42
N VAL A 416 11.91 -15.28 16.00
CA VAL A 416 10.69 -14.59 16.42
C VAL A 416 9.71 -14.56 15.24
N ASP A 417 8.50 -15.08 15.45
CA ASP A 417 7.46 -15.18 14.42
C ASP A 417 6.05 -14.92 14.97
N TYR A 418 5.11 -14.58 14.10
CA TYR A 418 3.71 -14.25 14.43
C TYR A 418 2.74 -15.40 14.04
N ALA A 419 3.23 -16.63 13.94
CA ALA A 419 2.39 -17.81 13.75
C ALA A 419 1.39 -17.96 14.91
N HIS A 420 0.11 -17.71 14.65
CA HIS A 420 -0.97 -17.66 15.65
C HIS A 420 -2.11 -18.66 15.37
N ASN A 421 -1.93 -19.55 14.39
CA ASN A 421 -2.88 -20.61 14.04
C ASN A 421 -2.13 -21.92 13.71
N PRO A 422 -2.83 -23.09 13.73
CA PRO A 422 -2.20 -24.38 13.51
C PRO A 422 -1.45 -24.50 12.19
N GLU A 423 -1.99 -23.95 11.10
CA GLU A 423 -1.34 -24.00 9.78
C GLU A 423 -0.05 -23.17 9.72
N GLY A 424 -0.05 -21.98 10.32
CA GLY A 424 1.16 -21.16 10.46
C GLY A 424 2.24 -21.87 11.25
N LEU A 425 1.87 -22.53 12.36
CA LEU A 425 2.83 -23.28 13.16
C LEU A 425 3.34 -24.54 12.42
N LYS A 426 2.50 -25.23 11.64
CA LYS A 426 2.93 -26.35 10.77
C LYS A 426 3.95 -25.88 9.73
N ALA A 427 3.71 -24.73 9.10
CA ALA A 427 4.63 -24.14 8.13
C ALA A 427 5.98 -23.80 8.76
N LEU A 428 5.97 -23.17 9.94
CA LEU A 428 7.18 -22.90 10.73
C LEU A 428 7.87 -24.21 11.16
N GLY A 429 7.09 -25.23 11.51
CA GLY A 429 7.57 -26.56 11.88
C GLY A 429 8.36 -27.26 10.77
N LYS A 430 7.99 -27.06 9.49
CA LYS A 430 8.76 -27.57 8.35
C LYS A 430 10.15 -26.94 8.29
N LEU A 431 10.25 -25.61 8.46
CA LEU A 431 11.52 -24.90 8.53
C LEU A 431 12.36 -25.39 9.72
N VAL A 432 11.77 -25.42 10.91
CA VAL A 432 12.43 -25.90 12.14
C VAL A 432 12.95 -27.32 11.96
N SER A 433 12.19 -28.21 11.30
CA SER A 433 12.62 -29.58 11.04
C SER A 433 13.84 -29.68 10.12
N HIS A 434 13.94 -28.80 9.12
CA HIS A 434 15.13 -28.71 8.26
C HIS A 434 16.33 -28.19 9.06
N MET A 435 16.13 -27.15 9.86
CA MET A 435 17.18 -26.55 10.69
C MET A 435 17.64 -27.46 11.82
N LYS A 436 16.78 -28.33 12.36
CA LYS A 436 17.03 -29.18 13.54
C LYS A 436 18.32 -29.99 13.46
N ARG A 437 18.80 -30.33 12.25
CA ARG A 437 20.07 -31.04 12.04
C ARG A 437 21.30 -30.29 12.58
N GLY A 438 21.23 -28.96 12.66
CA GLY A 438 22.29 -28.10 13.18
C GLY A 438 22.22 -27.82 14.68
N TYR A 439 21.15 -28.24 15.37
CA TYR A 439 20.86 -27.85 16.76
C TYR A 439 20.65 -29.08 17.66
N GLN A 440 20.96 -28.94 18.95
CA GLN A 440 20.84 -30.05 19.91
C GLN A 440 19.39 -30.30 20.32
N ARG A 441 18.63 -29.23 20.53
CA ARG A 441 17.20 -29.28 20.85
C ARG A 441 16.51 -28.01 20.40
N THR A 442 15.19 -28.12 20.32
CA THR A 442 14.27 -27.07 19.91
C THR A 442 13.38 -26.68 21.07
N ILE A 443 13.32 -25.38 21.39
CA ILE A 443 12.48 -24.81 22.45
C ILE A 443 11.45 -23.92 21.77
N GLY A 444 10.16 -24.17 22.02
CA GLY A 444 9.07 -23.41 21.42
C GLY A 444 8.23 -22.69 22.46
N LEU A 445 8.08 -21.37 22.32
CA LEU A 445 7.00 -20.60 22.94
C LEU A 445 5.82 -20.57 21.99
N VAL A 446 4.67 -21.09 22.42
CA VAL A 446 3.47 -21.25 21.58
C VAL A 446 2.24 -20.64 22.23
N ALA A 447 1.41 -19.97 21.43
CA ALA A 447 0.13 -19.41 21.84
C ALA A 447 -0.92 -19.50 20.75
N ILE A 448 -2.17 -19.28 21.12
CA ILE A 448 -3.27 -19.11 20.19
C ILE A 448 -4.35 -18.21 20.82
N PRO A 449 -4.91 -17.24 20.08
CA PRO A 449 -5.97 -16.37 20.59
C PRO A 449 -7.22 -17.14 21.06
N GLY A 450 -7.85 -16.64 22.12
CA GLY A 450 -9.01 -17.29 22.77
C GLY A 450 -10.30 -17.29 21.96
N ASP A 451 -10.38 -16.52 20.86
CA ASP A 451 -11.54 -16.50 19.97
C ASP A 451 -11.55 -17.67 18.97
N ARG A 452 -10.57 -18.58 19.04
CA ARG A 452 -10.54 -19.84 18.27
C ARG A 452 -11.40 -20.93 18.91
N ARG A 453 -11.80 -21.92 18.11
CA ARG A 453 -12.57 -23.08 18.59
C ARG A 453 -11.67 -23.98 19.43
N ASP A 454 -12.27 -24.73 20.35
CA ASP A 454 -11.49 -25.61 21.23
C ASP A 454 -10.71 -26.69 20.46
N CYS A 455 -11.25 -27.15 19.32
CA CYS A 455 -10.55 -28.11 18.46
C CYS A 455 -9.27 -27.51 17.86
N ASP A 456 -9.31 -26.25 17.41
CA ASP A 456 -8.16 -25.55 16.84
C ASP A 456 -7.07 -25.31 17.91
N ILE A 457 -7.49 -24.97 19.14
CA ILE A 457 -6.56 -24.80 20.27
C ILE A 457 -5.87 -26.13 20.62
N ARG A 458 -6.62 -27.24 20.67
CA ARG A 458 -6.02 -28.57 20.88
C ARG A 458 -5.09 -28.96 19.73
N GLU A 459 -5.47 -28.66 18.49
CA GLU A 459 -4.63 -28.92 17.33
C GLU A 459 -3.30 -28.15 17.40
N MET A 460 -3.33 -26.88 17.80
CA MET A 460 -2.11 -26.08 18.00
C MET A 460 -1.15 -26.74 19.00
N GLY A 461 -1.67 -27.23 20.13
CA GLY A 461 -0.88 -27.98 21.11
C GLY A 461 -0.31 -29.30 20.56
N ALA A 462 -1.08 -30.03 19.75
CA ALA A 462 -0.65 -31.24 19.08
C ALA A 462 0.45 -30.99 18.03
N VAL A 463 0.37 -29.88 17.30
CA VAL A 463 1.39 -29.45 16.33
C VAL A 463 2.68 -29.05 17.06
N ALA A 464 2.57 -28.23 18.10
CA ALA A 464 3.72 -27.80 18.91
C ALA A 464 4.54 -28.99 19.44
N SER A 465 3.86 -30.04 19.91
CA SER A 465 4.53 -31.22 20.48
C SER A 465 5.29 -32.09 19.47
N ARG A 466 4.98 -31.98 18.19
CA ARG A 466 5.70 -32.65 17.10
C ARG A 466 6.95 -31.87 16.68
N ILE A 467 6.94 -30.56 16.87
CA ILE A 467 8.00 -29.66 16.41
C ILE A 467 9.08 -29.50 17.50
N PHE A 468 8.67 -29.15 18.72
CA PHE A 468 9.60 -28.67 19.76
C PHE A 468 9.91 -29.73 20.80
N ASP A 469 11.18 -29.92 21.14
CA ASP A 469 11.60 -30.85 22.19
C ASP A 469 11.15 -30.35 23.57
N VAL A 470 11.16 -29.03 23.79
CA VAL A 470 10.67 -28.34 24.99
C VAL A 470 9.62 -27.30 24.60
N ILE A 471 8.50 -27.26 25.32
CA ILE A 471 7.36 -26.39 25.02
C ILE A 471 7.08 -25.50 26.22
N VAL A 472 6.90 -24.20 25.94
CA VAL A 472 6.32 -23.22 26.84
C VAL A 472 5.05 -22.72 26.20
N PHE A 473 3.95 -22.69 26.94
CA PHE A 473 2.73 -22.05 26.47
C PHE A 473 2.62 -20.67 27.11
N LYS A 474 2.20 -19.66 26.35
CA LYS A 474 1.80 -18.36 26.93
C LYS A 474 0.29 -18.20 26.91
N GLU A 475 -0.20 -17.44 27.88
CA GLU A 475 -1.59 -17.02 27.97
C GLU A 475 -1.65 -15.61 28.56
N ASP A 476 -1.91 -14.63 27.71
CA ASP A 476 -2.03 -13.22 28.10
C ASP A 476 -3.49 -12.82 28.29
N GLU A 477 -3.75 -11.96 29.27
CA GLU A 477 -5.12 -11.57 29.67
C GLU A 477 -5.92 -10.96 28.51
N HIS A 478 -5.26 -10.15 27.67
CA HIS A 478 -5.89 -9.51 26.51
C HIS A 478 -6.22 -10.48 25.36
N GLU A 479 -5.55 -11.64 25.31
CA GLU A 479 -5.78 -12.69 24.32
C GLU A 479 -6.76 -13.78 24.79
N LEU A 480 -7.30 -13.67 26.02
CA LEU A 480 -8.35 -14.57 26.48
C LEU A 480 -9.64 -14.45 25.67
N ARG A 481 -9.91 -13.26 25.08
CA ARG A 481 -11.08 -12.97 24.22
C ARG A 481 -12.41 -13.46 24.81
N GLY A 482 -12.57 -13.34 26.13
CA GLY A 482 -13.77 -13.75 26.87
C GLY A 482 -13.71 -15.13 27.52
N ARG A 483 -12.63 -15.90 27.34
CA ARG A 483 -12.40 -17.14 28.09
C ARG A 483 -11.88 -16.86 29.50
N ALA A 484 -12.10 -17.81 30.42
CA ALA A 484 -11.50 -17.76 31.75
C ALA A 484 -9.99 -18.05 31.68
N PRO A 485 -9.16 -17.40 32.53
CA PRO A 485 -7.74 -17.73 32.63
C PRO A 485 -7.50 -19.22 32.89
N GLY A 486 -6.46 -19.77 32.28
CA GLY A 486 -6.06 -21.18 32.30
C GLY A 486 -6.78 -22.06 31.27
N THR A 487 -7.84 -21.57 30.62
CA THR A 487 -8.63 -22.37 29.68
C THR A 487 -7.85 -22.69 28.40
N ILE A 488 -7.18 -21.69 27.81
CA ILE A 488 -6.45 -21.86 26.55
C ILE A 488 -5.24 -22.75 26.81
N ALA A 489 -4.50 -22.45 27.87
CA ALA A 489 -3.36 -23.26 28.30
C ALA A 489 -3.75 -24.71 28.59
N GLY A 490 -4.90 -24.94 29.23
CA GLY A 490 -5.44 -26.27 29.49
C GLY A 490 -5.69 -27.06 28.20
N LEU A 491 -6.34 -26.43 27.21
CA LEU A 491 -6.63 -27.03 25.91
C LEU A 491 -5.37 -27.30 25.07
N LEU A 492 -4.40 -26.37 25.07
CA LEU A 492 -3.10 -26.56 24.43
C LEU A 492 -2.36 -27.76 25.02
N ARG A 493 -2.34 -27.84 26.37
CA ARG A 493 -1.73 -28.96 27.09
C ARG A 493 -2.46 -30.27 26.79
N GLU A 494 -3.78 -30.28 26.79
CA GLU A 494 -4.59 -31.45 26.43
C GLU A 494 -4.24 -31.96 25.02
N GLY A 495 -4.19 -31.07 24.04
CA GLY A 495 -3.80 -31.38 22.66
C GLY A 495 -2.40 -31.96 22.54
N ALA A 496 -1.43 -31.36 23.23
CA ALA A 496 -0.05 -31.85 23.25
C ALA A 496 0.05 -33.26 23.86
N LEU A 497 -0.60 -33.50 25.00
CA LEU A 497 -0.59 -34.80 25.69
C LEU A 497 -1.29 -35.88 24.86
N ASN A 498 -2.43 -35.58 24.26
CA ASN A 498 -3.16 -36.49 23.39
C ASN A 498 -2.36 -36.88 22.15
N ALA A 499 -1.45 -36.02 21.69
CA ALA A 499 -0.51 -36.31 20.61
C ALA A 499 0.72 -37.13 21.05
N GLY A 500 0.78 -37.59 22.31
CA GLY A 500 1.87 -38.41 22.84
C GLY A 500 3.03 -37.63 23.46
N CYS A 501 2.85 -36.33 23.73
CA CYS A 501 3.87 -35.53 24.40
C CYS A 501 4.05 -35.97 25.87
N ALA A 502 5.30 -36.19 26.29
CA ALA A 502 5.59 -36.43 27.70
C ALA A 502 5.30 -35.17 28.53
N PRO A 503 4.59 -35.25 29.66
CA PRO A 503 4.25 -34.07 30.48
C PRO A 503 5.44 -33.20 30.86
N GLY A 504 6.63 -33.80 31.09
CA GLY A 504 7.85 -33.09 31.44
C GLY A 504 8.47 -32.25 30.31
N ARG A 505 7.96 -32.33 29.08
CA ARG A 505 8.37 -31.44 27.98
C ARG A 505 7.65 -30.09 28.04
N ILE A 506 6.54 -29.99 28.76
CA ILE A 506 5.75 -28.75 28.91
C ILE A 506 6.21 -28.08 30.20
N GLN A 507 6.98 -26.99 30.08
CA GLN A 507 7.75 -26.40 31.19
C GLN A 507 6.98 -25.32 31.97
N ALA A 508 6.25 -24.44 31.28
CA ALA A 508 5.57 -23.32 31.91
C ALA A 508 4.31 -22.88 31.14
N VAL A 509 3.43 -22.21 31.89
CA VAL A 509 2.28 -21.45 31.39
C VAL A 509 2.30 -20.10 32.11
N CYS A 510 2.59 -19.01 31.40
CA CYS A 510 2.73 -17.68 31.98
C CYS A 510 2.50 -16.58 30.93
N PRO A 511 2.38 -15.30 31.34
CA PRO A 511 2.30 -14.18 30.40
C PRO A 511 3.52 -14.09 29.48
N GLU A 512 3.36 -13.47 28.30
CA GLU A 512 4.35 -13.44 27.21
C GLU A 512 5.77 -13.10 27.69
N LYS A 513 5.92 -12.00 28.42
CA LYS A 513 7.22 -11.52 28.90
C LYS A 513 7.94 -12.55 29.78
N GLU A 514 7.21 -13.20 30.68
CA GLU A 514 7.76 -14.25 31.55
C GLU A 514 8.05 -15.52 30.76
N ALA A 515 7.20 -15.86 29.79
CA ALA A 515 7.35 -17.04 28.97
C ALA A 515 8.57 -16.96 28.05
N VAL A 516 8.84 -15.78 27.49
CA VAL A 516 10.07 -15.48 26.74
C VAL A 516 11.29 -15.61 27.65
N GLU A 517 11.24 -15.04 28.85
CA GLU A 517 12.34 -15.14 29.82
C GLU A 517 12.66 -16.61 30.15
N VAL A 518 11.63 -17.41 30.41
CA VAL A 518 11.76 -18.85 30.65
C VAL A 518 12.43 -19.55 29.45
N CYS A 519 12.02 -19.25 28.22
CA CYS A 519 12.63 -19.85 27.03
C CYS A 519 14.12 -19.50 26.90
N LEU A 520 14.48 -18.24 27.12
CA LEU A 520 15.86 -17.76 27.03
C LEU A 520 16.75 -18.34 28.15
N GLN A 521 16.24 -18.42 29.37
CA GLN A 521 16.95 -19.05 30.50
C GLN A 521 17.08 -20.56 30.36
N LEU A 522 16.09 -21.22 29.73
CA LEU A 522 16.15 -22.65 29.47
C LEU A 522 17.18 -22.99 28.41
N ALA A 523 17.43 -22.09 27.44
CA ALA A 523 18.31 -22.32 26.30
C ALA A 523 19.78 -22.53 26.71
N ARG A 524 20.47 -23.37 25.94
CA ARG A 524 21.88 -23.72 26.07
C ARG A 524 22.58 -23.54 24.73
N GLU A 525 23.90 -23.62 24.73
CA GLU A 525 24.68 -23.55 23.50
C GLU A 525 24.16 -24.54 22.44
N LYS A 526 24.00 -24.05 21.20
CA LYS A 526 23.50 -24.78 20.03
C LYS A 526 22.05 -25.26 20.16
N ASP A 527 21.23 -24.58 20.94
CA ASP A 527 19.78 -24.73 20.86
C ASP A 527 19.16 -23.83 19.78
N LEU A 528 17.95 -24.20 19.36
CA LEU A 528 17.08 -23.37 18.56
C LEU A 528 15.86 -22.97 19.38
N VAL A 529 15.70 -21.68 19.64
CA VAL A 529 14.54 -21.11 20.33
C VAL A 529 13.62 -20.49 19.29
N VAL A 530 12.33 -20.83 19.35
CA VAL A 530 11.31 -20.31 18.44
C VAL A 530 10.19 -19.70 19.27
N LEU A 531 9.93 -18.42 19.05
CA LEU A 531 8.99 -17.63 19.82
C LEU A 531 7.84 -17.19 18.93
N THR A 532 6.62 -17.71 19.17
CA THR A 532 5.41 -17.14 18.57
C THR A 532 4.91 -15.99 19.44
N VAL A 533 4.91 -14.76 18.92
CA VAL A 533 4.77 -13.54 19.73
C VAL A 533 3.56 -12.69 19.32
N ASP A 534 3.03 -11.92 20.27
CA ASP A 534 1.99 -10.92 20.04
C ASP A 534 2.62 -9.52 20.00
N ASP A 535 3.42 -9.16 21.01
CA ASP A 535 4.19 -7.91 21.03
C ASP A 535 5.60 -8.13 20.47
N VAL A 536 5.70 -7.99 19.15
CA VAL A 536 6.97 -8.16 18.41
C VAL A 536 8.07 -7.22 18.92
N GLU A 537 7.75 -5.96 19.22
CA GLU A 537 8.75 -4.96 19.60
C GLU A 537 9.31 -5.25 21.00
N ALA A 538 8.43 -5.54 21.96
CA ALA A 538 8.83 -5.87 23.32
C ALA A 538 9.65 -7.15 23.37
N VAL A 539 9.23 -8.21 22.66
CA VAL A 539 9.95 -9.48 22.64
C VAL A 539 11.30 -9.34 21.93
N TRP A 540 11.37 -8.61 20.82
CA TRP A 540 12.65 -8.37 20.14
C TRP A 540 13.65 -7.63 21.04
N SER A 541 13.18 -6.61 21.77
CA SER A 541 13.99 -5.91 22.78
C SER A 541 14.47 -6.85 23.89
N GLN A 542 13.62 -7.75 24.38
CA GLN A 542 13.98 -8.73 25.40
C GLN A 542 15.02 -9.75 24.89
N VAL A 543 14.87 -10.26 23.66
CA VAL A 543 15.79 -11.23 23.06
C VAL A 543 17.18 -10.61 22.85
N THR A 544 17.22 -9.41 22.28
CA THR A 544 18.48 -8.71 21.98
C THR A 544 19.19 -8.21 23.24
N GLY A 545 18.43 -7.78 24.26
CA GLY A 545 18.94 -7.30 25.54
C GLY A 545 19.17 -8.38 26.60
N PHE A 546 19.00 -9.67 26.28
CA PHE A 546 19.18 -10.75 27.25
C PHE A 546 20.64 -10.86 27.69
N GLU A 547 20.91 -10.62 28.97
CA GLU A 547 22.20 -10.89 29.59
C GLU A 547 22.08 -12.25 30.31
N GLY A 548 22.67 -13.30 29.71
CA GLY A 548 22.58 -14.65 30.25
C GLY A 548 23.04 -14.76 31.71
N ALA A 549 22.61 -15.81 32.41
CA ALA A 549 23.13 -16.11 33.74
C ALA A 549 24.65 -16.29 33.67
N ALA A 550 25.41 -15.32 34.19
CA ALA A 550 26.88 -15.36 34.16
C ALA A 550 27.38 -16.74 34.61
N PRO A 551 28.32 -17.37 33.89
CA PRO A 551 28.94 -18.58 34.40
C PRO A 551 29.57 -18.20 35.74
N SER A 552 29.11 -18.84 36.82
CA SER A 552 29.65 -18.61 38.15
C SER A 552 31.17 -18.69 38.07
N ARG A 553 31.85 -17.54 38.20
CA ARG A 553 33.29 -17.49 38.39
C ARG A 553 33.55 -18.14 39.74
N ARG A 554 33.73 -19.46 39.77
CA ARG A 554 34.60 -20.07 40.76
C ARG A 554 35.98 -19.48 40.49
N GLY A 555 36.28 -18.39 41.20
CA GLY A 555 37.62 -17.82 41.19
C GLY A 555 38.63 -18.90 41.54
N PRO A 556 39.81 -18.90 40.92
CA PRO A 556 40.86 -19.83 41.30
C PRO A 556 41.20 -19.60 42.76
N ASP A 557 41.27 -20.71 43.50
CA ASP A 557 41.79 -20.80 44.85
C ASP A 557 43.11 -20.00 44.94
N GLN A 558 43.08 -18.85 45.61
CA GLN A 558 44.26 -18.06 45.94
C GLN A 558 44.93 -18.69 47.17
N SER A 559 45.46 -19.88 46.99
CA SER A 559 46.51 -20.43 47.84
C SER A 559 47.71 -20.75 46.94
N HIS A 560 48.87 -20.18 47.30
CA HIS A 560 50.16 -20.26 46.61
C HIS A 560 50.46 -19.25 45.50
N ILE A 561 50.74 -17.99 45.85
CA ILE A 561 51.97 -17.29 45.43
C ILE A 561 52.39 -16.31 46.55
N ARG A 562 53.28 -16.75 47.44
CA ARG A 562 54.20 -15.87 48.18
C ARG A 562 55.58 -16.05 47.55
N HIS A 563 56.34 -14.96 47.54
CA HIS A 563 57.75 -14.82 47.14
C HIS A 563 58.01 -14.47 45.66
N LEU A 564 58.19 -13.18 45.36
CA LEU A 564 59.50 -12.51 45.34
C LEU A 564 59.39 -11.07 44.81
N ARG A 565 59.72 -10.11 45.68
CA ARG A 565 60.25 -8.79 45.29
C ARG A 565 61.76 -8.94 45.13
N ALA A 566 62.32 -8.40 44.05
CA ALA A 566 63.57 -7.62 43.97
C ALA A 566 64.14 -7.68 42.56
N GLY A 567 64.36 -6.52 41.95
CA GLY A 567 64.94 -6.34 40.61
C GLY A 567 64.37 -5.10 39.96
#